data_AF-A0A212CEX7-F1
#
_entry.id   AF-A0A212CEX7-F1
#
_cell.length_a   1.000
_cell.length_b   1.000
_cell.length_c   1.000
_cell.angle_alpha   90.00
_cell.angle_beta   90.00
_cell.angle_gamma   90.00
#
_symmetry.space_group_name_H-M   'P 1'
#
loop_
_entity.id
_entity.type
_entity.pdbx_description
1 polymer ?
#
loop_
_entity_poly.entity_id
_entity_poly.type
_entity_poly.pdbx_seq_one_letter_code
_entity_poly.pdbx_strand_id
1 'polypeptide(L)'
;MPNDTFYFSILRNPVFQLESSFVYYKSHVPAFRNVTSLDAFLASPWTYYNQSLGLSNAYARNSMWFDLGFDNDAPPEEDYVRARLLDVEKRFQLLLIAEHFDESMVLLRRLLRWRLDDVVAFRLNSRSRHSVTSLSPAGQERAKHWCALDWRLYQHFNRTFWARLRAELSPRRLRSEVARLRERRRELAALCLQDSEPKNKSQITDFRLRPYQSGRADILGYNLKPGLDNQTLQTCQRMVMPELQYMAHLYTLQFPDKPPKNIAFLEA
;
A
#
# COMPACT_ATOMS: atom_id res chain seq x y z
N MET A 1 23.00 2.17 10.07
CA MET A 1 22.57 0.84 9.60
C MET A 1 23.80 0.09 9.10
N PRO A 2 23.89 -1.24 9.27
CA PRO A 2 24.96 -2.05 8.71
C PRO A 2 25.09 -1.89 7.18
N ASN A 3 26.30 -2.08 6.64
CA ASN A 3 26.57 -1.91 5.20
C ASN A 3 25.81 -2.91 4.31
N ASP A 4 25.39 -4.04 4.87
CA ASP A 4 24.63 -5.10 4.22
C ASP A 4 23.10 -4.98 4.41
N THR A 5 22.63 -3.82 4.87
CA THR A 5 21.19 -3.56 5.01
C THR A 5 20.50 -3.60 3.65
N PHE A 6 19.45 -4.42 3.54
CA PHE A 6 18.61 -4.50 2.36
C PHE A 6 17.42 -3.54 2.47
N TYR A 7 17.39 -2.54 1.59
CA TYR A 7 16.35 -1.55 1.45
C TYR A 7 15.42 -1.91 0.29
N PHE A 8 14.13 -1.97 0.59
CA PHE A 8 13.08 -2.10 -0.42
C PHE A 8 11.94 -1.14 -0.11
N SER A 9 11.16 -0.83 -1.14
CA SER A 9 9.90 -0.10 -1.02
C SER A 9 8.88 -0.68 -2.00
N ILE A 10 7.67 -0.12 -2.04
CA ILE A 10 6.60 -0.56 -2.92
C ILE A 10 5.99 0.63 -3.64
N LEU A 11 5.75 0.47 -4.94
CA LEU A 11 5.05 1.43 -5.78
C LEU A 11 3.72 0.86 -6.25
N ARG A 12 2.83 1.75 -6.66
CA ARG A 12 1.53 1.43 -7.22
C ARG A 12 1.30 2.27 -8.47
N ASN A 13 0.43 1.84 -9.37
CA ASN A 13 0.03 2.66 -10.50
C ASN A 13 -0.51 4.01 -10.00
N PRO A 14 0.05 5.15 -10.46
CA PRO A 14 -0.30 6.48 -9.96
C PRO A 14 -1.77 6.86 -10.14
N VAL A 15 -2.43 6.32 -11.16
CA VAL A 15 -3.87 6.55 -11.39
C VAL A 15 -4.69 5.95 -10.25
N PHE A 16 -4.40 4.70 -9.89
CA PHE A 16 -5.07 4.01 -8.78
C PHE A 16 -4.62 4.54 -7.42
N GLN A 17 -3.37 4.99 -7.30
CA GLN A 17 -2.87 5.63 -6.10
C GLN A 17 -3.56 6.97 -5.84
N LEU A 18 -3.70 7.82 -6.87
CA LEU A 18 -4.41 9.09 -6.76
C LEU A 18 -5.88 8.90 -6.41
N GLU A 19 -6.56 7.92 -7.03
CA GLU A 19 -7.95 7.63 -6.70
C GLU A 19 -8.10 7.15 -5.25
N SER A 20 -7.22 6.25 -4.82
CA SER A 20 -7.21 5.79 -3.44
C SER A 20 -6.95 6.93 -2.46
N SER A 21 -6.02 7.81 -2.79
CA SER A 21 -5.70 9.01 -2.01
C SER A 21 -6.89 9.98 -1.92
N PHE A 22 -7.56 10.25 -3.05
CA PHE A 22 -8.72 11.13 -3.12
C PHE A 22 -9.86 10.68 -2.21
N VAL A 23 -10.14 9.37 -2.21
CA VAL A 23 -11.22 8.81 -1.38
C VAL A 23 -10.81 8.76 0.09
N TYR A 24 -9.60 8.27 0.39
CA TYR A 24 -9.12 8.08 1.76
C TYR A 24 -8.91 9.42 2.47
N TYR A 25 -8.25 10.37 1.82
CA TYR A 25 -7.95 11.68 2.40
C TYR A 25 -9.01 12.74 2.11
N LYS A 26 -10.22 12.34 1.71
CA LYS A 26 -11.29 13.24 1.27
C LYS A 26 -11.54 14.40 2.24
N SER A 27 -11.50 14.13 3.54
CA SER A 27 -11.78 15.11 4.59
C SER A 27 -10.52 15.80 5.14
N HIS A 28 -9.32 15.31 4.80
CA HIS A 28 -8.07 15.75 5.40
C HIS A 28 -7.27 16.67 4.47
N VAL A 29 -7.10 16.26 3.22
CA VAL A 29 -6.33 17.00 2.22
C VAL A 29 -7.16 18.20 1.71
N PRO A 30 -6.70 19.45 1.89
CA PRO A 30 -7.42 20.64 1.45
C PRO A 30 -7.87 20.61 0.00
N ALA A 31 -7.02 20.14 -0.91
CA ALA A 31 -7.33 20.05 -2.34
C ALA A 31 -8.50 19.10 -2.67
N PHE A 32 -8.84 18.17 -1.77
CA PHE A 32 -9.92 17.21 -2.00
C PHE A 32 -11.23 17.60 -1.32
N ARG A 33 -11.20 18.35 -0.22
CA ARG A 33 -12.35 18.55 0.69
C ARG A 33 -13.64 18.97 -0.02
N ASN A 34 -13.56 19.99 -0.86
CA ASN A 34 -14.74 20.63 -1.44
C ASN A 34 -15.07 20.16 -2.87
N VAL A 35 -14.32 19.20 -3.41
CA VAL A 35 -14.58 18.69 -4.76
C VAL A 35 -15.64 17.59 -4.72
N THR A 36 -16.50 17.48 -5.72
CA THR A 36 -17.54 16.44 -5.74
C THR A 36 -16.98 15.06 -6.12
N SER A 37 -16.12 15.01 -7.15
CA SER A 37 -15.53 13.78 -7.70
C SER A 37 -14.07 13.96 -8.11
N LEU A 38 -13.36 12.86 -8.32
CA LEU A 38 -11.98 12.90 -8.81
C LEU A 38 -11.91 13.42 -10.25
N ASP A 39 -12.89 13.10 -11.09
CA ASP A 39 -12.98 13.67 -12.44
C ASP A 39 -13.12 15.19 -12.42
N ALA A 40 -13.93 15.74 -11.52
CA ALA A 40 -14.07 17.19 -11.36
C ALA A 40 -12.76 17.82 -10.86
N PHE A 41 -12.05 17.16 -9.94
CA PHE A 41 -10.73 17.60 -9.50
C PHE A 41 -9.75 17.63 -10.69
N LEU A 42 -9.67 16.54 -11.45
CA LEU A 42 -8.74 16.40 -12.57
C LEU A 42 -9.08 17.30 -13.77
N ALA A 43 -10.32 17.77 -13.89
CA ALA A 43 -10.71 18.72 -14.94
C ALA A 43 -10.06 20.11 -14.71
N SER A 44 -9.92 20.52 -13.45
CA SER A 44 -9.34 21.82 -13.07
C SER A 44 -8.51 21.71 -11.78
N PRO A 45 -7.41 20.92 -11.76
CA PRO A 45 -6.74 20.56 -10.51
C PRO A 45 -6.11 21.76 -9.81
N TRP A 46 -5.59 22.73 -10.58
CA TRP A 46 -5.02 23.97 -10.06
C TRP A 46 -6.03 24.92 -9.39
N THR A 47 -7.33 24.75 -9.64
CA THR A 47 -8.38 25.48 -8.91
C THR A 47 -8.47 25.01 -7.46
N TYR A 48 -8.13 23.75 -7.20
CA TYR A 48 -8.27 23.12 -5.89
C TYR A 48 -6.92 22.93 -5.18
N TYR A 49 -5.85 22.73 -5.94
CA TYR A 49 -4.52 22.49 -5.42
C TYR A 49 -3.74 23.79 -5.24
N ASN A 50 -3.41 24.10 -3.98
CA ASN A 50 -2.55 25.22 -3.63
C ASN A 50 -1.22 24.68 -3.10
N GLN A 51 -0.13 24.95 -3.83
CA GLN A 51 1.23 24.52 -3.50
C GLN A 51 1.73 25.11 -2.17
N SER A 52 1.32 26.33 -1.81
CA SER A 52 1.75 26.98 -0.57
C SER A 52 1.26 26.27 0.70
N LEU A 53 0.32 25.33 0.58
CA LEU A 53 -0.15 24.50 1.69
C LEU A 53 0.78 23.32 2.01
N GLY A 54 1.83 23.10 1.20
CA GLY A 54 2.93 22.17 1.45
C GLY A 54 2.46 20.76 1.85
N LEU A 55 2.99 20.25 2.96
CA LEU A 55 2.76 18.89 3.46
C LEU A 55 1.27 18.52 3.61
N SER A 56 0.40 19.49 3.91
CA SER A 56 -1.04 19.21 4.06
C SER A 56 -1.71 18.81 2.74
N ASN A 57 -1.08 19.11 1.60
CA ASN A 57 -1.53 18.79 0.25
C ASN A 57 -0.69 17.72 -0.46
N ALA A 58 0.38 17.19 0.15
CA ALA A 58 1.33 16.29 -0.50
C ALA A 58 0.67 15.02 -1.09
N TYR A 59 -0.41 14.53 -0.48
CA TYR A 59 -1.14 13.37 -0.98
C TYR A 59 -2.02 13.65 -2.21
N ALA A 60 -2.19 14.91 -2.61
CA ALA A 60 -3.00 15.28 -3.77
C ALA A 60 -2.27 15.19 -5.11
N ARG A 61 -0.93 15.16 -5.10
CA ARG A 61 -0.11 15.23 -6.30
C ARG A 61 1.25 14.58 -6.07
N ASN A 62 1.63 13.63 -6.93
CA ASN A 62 2.93 12.93 -6.88
C ASN A 62 3.26 12.36 -5.49
N SER A 63 2.31 11.64 -4.87
CA SER A 63 2.44 11.20 -3.48
C SER A 63 3.52 10.13 -3.28
N MET A 64 3.78 9.28 -4.28
CA MET A 64 4.88 8.31 -4.16
C MET A 64 6.25 8.98 -4.31
N TRP A 65 6.35 10.03 -5.12
CA TRP A 65 7.54 10.87 -5.22
C TRP A 65 7.83 11.57 -3.89
N PHE A 66 6.78 12.09 -3.24
CA PHE A 66 6.84 12.63 -1.88
C PHE A 66 7.31 11.58 -0.87
N ASP A 67 6.73 10.38 -0.87
CA ASP A 67 7.06 9.29 0.06
C ASP A 67 8.55 8.86 -0.05
N LEU A 68 9.18 9.08 -1.20
CA LEU A 68 10.63 8.85 -1.41
C LEU A 68 11.52 10.02 -0.93
N GLY A 69 10.91 11.06 -0.35
CA GLY A 69 11.58 12.22 0.22
C GLY A 69 11.93 13.31 -0.79
N PHE A 70 11.27 13.34 -1.95
CA PHE A 70 11.48 14.37 -2.97
C PHE A 70 10.34 15.41 -2.96
N ASP A 71 10.60 16.56 -3.59
CA ASP A 71 9.57 17.59 -3.81
C ASP A 71 8.54 17.08 -4.83
N ASN A 72 7.28 17.00 -4.40
CA ASN A 72 6.15 16.51 -5.19
C ASN A 72 5.61 17.55 -6.18
N ASP A 73 6.03 18.81 -6.06
CA ASP A 73 5.71 19.89 -6.98
C ASP A 73 6.86 20.25 -7.93
N ALA A 74 7.97 19.51 -7.86
CA ALA A 74 9.11 19.69 -8.75
C ALA A 74 8.71 19.58 -10.24
N PRO A 75 9.39 20.32 -11.14
CA PRO A 75 9.10 20.24 -12.56
C PRO A 75 9.45 18.83 -13.08
N PRO A 76 8.58 18.22 -13.91
CA PRO A 76 8.81 16.88 -14.49
C PRO A 76 9.80 16.91 -15.66
N GLU A 77 10.87 17.68 -15.54
CA GLU A 77 11.94 17.81 -16.53
C GLU A 77 12.77 16.52 -16.61
N GLU A 78 13.20 16.17 -17.82
CA GLU A 78 13.82 14.86 -18.09
C GLU A 78 15.10 14.64 -17.28
N ASP A 79 15.99 15.64 -17.23
CA ASP A 79 17.26 15.53 -16.50
C ASP A 79 17.04 15.40 -14.99
N TYR A 80 16.11 16.18 -14.43
CA TYR A 80 15.73 16.10 -13.02
C TYR A 80 15.17 14.71 -12.69
N VAL A 81 14.19 14.25 -13.46
CA VAL A 81 13.55 12.94 -13.25
C VAL A 81 14.59 11.82 -13.35
N ARG A 82 15.44 11.83 -14.39
CA ARG A 82 16.49 10.82 -14.57
C ARG A 82 17.45 10.80 -13.38
N ALA A 83 17.90 11.96 -12.90
CA ALA A 83 18.77 12.03 -11.73
C ALA A 83 18.12 11.41 -10.47
N ARG A 84 16.84 11.71 -10.22
CA ARG A 84 16.11 11.15 -9.08
C ARG A 84 15.84 9.66 -9.20
N LEU A 85 15.57 9.14 -10.39
CA LEU A 85 15.46 7.69 -10.62
C LEU A 85 16.77 6.97 -10.25
N LEU A 86 17.91 7.53 -10.66
CA LEU A 86 19.23 6.99 -10.30
C LEU A 86 19.49 7.06 -8.79
N ASP A 87 19.06 8.12 -8.11
CA ASP A 87 19.14 8.22 -6.65
C ASP A 87 18.34 7.10 -5.96
N VAL A 88 17.13 6.80 -6.46
CA VAL A 88 16.28 5.72 -5.93
C VAL A 88 16.92 4.36 -6.18
N GLU A 89 17.45 4.11 -7.39
CA GLU A 89 18.15 2.85 -7.72
C GLU A 89 19.39 2.60 -6.86
N LYS A 90 20.11 3.66 -6.48
CA LYS A 90 21.26 3.55 -5.57
C LYS A 90 20.85 3.21 -4.14
N ARG A 91 19.68 3.69 -3.70
CA ARG A 91 19.20 3.54 -2.31
C ARG A 91 18.49 2.22 -2.07
N PHE A 92 17.64 1.79 -3.01
CA PHE A 92 16.79 0.62 -2.85
C PHE A 92 17.25 -0.53 -3.75
N GLN A 93 17.51 -1.68 -3.14
CA GLN A 93 17.87 -2.89 -3.88
C GLN A 93 16.66 -3.51 -4.60
N LEU A 94 15.43 -3.21 -4.14
CA LEU A 94 14.21 -3.66 -4.80
C LEU A 94 13.05 -2.67 -4.62
N LEU A 95 12.39 -2.30 -5.71
CA LEU A 95 11.08 -1.65 -5.70
C LEU A 95 10.03 -2.69 -6.11
N LEU A 96 9.11 -2.97 -5.20
CA LEU A 96 7.97 -3.86 -5.40
C LEU A 96 6.87 -3.15 -6.18
N ILE A 97 6.00 -3.90 -6.85
CA ILE A 97 4.85 -3.36 -7.60
C ILE A 97 3.56 -3.94 -7.04
N ALA A 98 2.68 -3.07 -6.51
CA ALA A 98 1.44 -3.47 -5.84
C ALA A 98 0.48 -4.25 -6.76
N GLU A 99 0.44 -3.93 -8.05
CA GLU A 99 -0.33 -4.66 -9.07
C GLU A 99 0.18 -6.10 -9.28
N HIS A 100 1.44 -6.36 -8.91
CA HIS A 100 2.12 -7.64 -9.00
C HIS A 100 2.60 -8.09 -7.62
N PHE A 101 1.74 -7.92 -6.60
CA PHE A 101 2.11 -8.14 -5.20
C PHE A 101 2.62 -9.56 -4.95
N ASP A 102 1.99 -10.59 -5.53
CA ASP A 102 2.42 -11.97 -5.32
C ASP A 102 3.80 -12.24 -5.95
N GLU A 103 4.05 -11.75 -7.17
CA GLU A 103 5.35 -11.81 -7.83
C GLU A 103 6.41 -11.02 -7.04
N SER A 104 6.02 -9.86 -6.51
CA SER A 104 6.86 -9.01 -5.67
C SER A 104 7.28 -9.72 -4.39
N MET A 105 6.35 -10.39 -3.71
CA MET A 105 6.64 -11.19 -2.50
C MET A 105 7.52 -12.40 -2.80
N VAL A 106 7.32 -13.07 -3.95
CA VAL A 106 8.19 -14.17 -4.39
C VAL A 106 9.63 -13.67 -4.58
N LEU A 107 9.81 -12.54 -5.28
CA LEU A 107 11.14 -11.98 -5.51
C LEU A 107 11.81 -11.53 -4.20
N LEU A 108 11.09 -10.77 -3.37
CA LEU A 108 11.58 -10.28 -2.08
C LEU A 108 12.02 -11.45 -1.18
N ARG A 109 11.17 -12.47 -1.05
CA ARG A 109 11.47 -13.68 -0.27
C ARG A 109 12.78 -14.32 -0.70
N ARG A 110 13.01 -14.45 -2.01
CA ARG A 110 14.23 -15.07 -2.54
C ARG A 110 15.47 -14.26 -2.24
N LEU A 111 15.41 -12.94 -2.45
CA LEU A 111 16.55 -12.05 -2.20
C LEU A 111 16.94 -12.00 -0.72
N LEU A 112 15.95 -12.02 0.19
CA LEU A 112 16.17 -12.03 1.64
C LEU A 112 16.35 -13.43 2.24
N ARG A 113 16.27 -14.48 1.42
CA ARG A 113 16.31 -15.91 1.85
C ARG A 113 15.28 -16.25 2.92
N TRP A 114 14.13 -15.60 2.86
CA TRP A 114 13.01 -15.84 3.75
C TRP A 114 12.28 -17.14 3.42
N ARG A 115 11.63 -17.71 4.43
CA ARG A 115 10.75 -18.86 4.26
C ARG A 115 9.44 -18.41 3.62
N LEU A 116 8.63 -19.36 3.16
CA LEU A 116 7.35 -19.03 2.55
C LEU A 116 6.44 -18.27 3.53
N ASP A 117 6.34 -18.78 4.75
CA ASP A 117 5.44 -18.23 5.78
C ASP A 117 5.87 -16.83 6.26
N ASP A 118 7.11 -16.40 5.97
CA ASP A 118 7.58 -15.04 6.31
C ASP A 118 7.02 -13.96 5.35
N VAL A 119 6.47 -14.35 4.19
CA VAL A 119 5.89 -13.42 3.19
C VAL A 119 4.42 -13.70 2.86
N VAL A 120 3.81 -14.71 3.48
CA VAL A 120 2.39 -14.97 3.30
C VAL A 120 1.60 -13.93 4.09
N ALA A 121 0.77 -13.16 3.39
CA ALA A 121 -0.10 -12.15 3.97
C ALA A 121 -1.53 -12.30 3.49
N PHE A 122 -2.50 -11.94 4.34
CA PHE A 122 -3.86 -11.68 3.89
C PHE A 122 -3.96 -10.31 3.23
N ARG A 123 -4.96 -10.13 2.37
CA ARG A 123 -5.20 -8.85 1.71
C ARG A 123 -5.87 -7.90 2.71
N LEU A 124 -5.05 -7.17 3.46
CA LEU A 124 -5.50 -6.10 4.33
C LEU A 124 -5.57 -4.76 3.59
N ASN A 125 -6.18 -3.77 4.25
CA ASN A 125 -6.34 -2.40 3.72
C ASN A 125 -7.03 -2.37 2.33
N SER A 126 -7.91 -3.34 2.08
CA SER A 126 -8.73 -3.37 0.87
C SER A 126 -10.00 -2.57 1.10
N ARG A 127 -10.35 -1.74 0.11
CA ARG A 127 -11.65 -1.06 0.08
C ARG A 127 -12.75 -1.95 -0.48
N SER A 128 -13.97 -1.73 0.00
CA SER A 128 -15.17 -2.26 -0.63
C SER A 128 -15.35 -1.73 -2.04
N ARG A 129 -16.01 -2.51 -2.91
CA ARG A 129 -16.21 -2.12 -4.32
C ARG A 129 -17.00 -0.82 -4.47
N HIS A 130 -17.93 -0.54 -3.56
CA HIS A 130 -18.76 0.68 -3.64
C HIS A 130 -17.98 1.95 -3.28
N SER A 131 -16.85 1.85 -2.59
CA SER A 131 -15.99 2.98 -2.24
C SER A 131 -14.83 3.17 -3.23
N VAL A 132 -14.79 2.39 -4.33
CA VAL A 132 -13.78 2.49 -5.39
C VAL A 132 -14.44 3.04 -6.65
N THR A 133 -13.85 4.08 -7.22
CA THR A 133 -14.35 4.70 -8.46
C THR A 133 -13.35 4.50 -9.59
N SER A 134 -13.82 4.02 -10.74
CA SER A 134 -12.98 3.93 -11.93
C SER A 134 -13.01 5.24 -12.72
N LEU A 135 -11.84 5.74 -13.12
CA LEU A 135 -11.73 6.86 -14.04
C LEU A 135 -11.94 6.40 -15.50
N SER A 136 -12.61 7.24 -16.28
CA SER A 136 -12.67 7.11 -17.74
C SER A 136 -11.26 7.14 -18.36
N PRO A 137 -11.03 6.61 -19.57
CA PRO A 137 -9.72 6.68 -20.22
C PRO A 137 -9.14 8.09 -20.28
N ALA A 138 -9.96 9.10 -20.61
CA ALA A 138 -9.55 10.50 -20.57
C ALA A 138 -9.19 10.99 -19.16
N GLY A 139 -9.94 10.55 -18.14
CA GLY A 139 -9.62 10.82 -16.74
C GLY A 139 -8.30 10.20 -16.30
N GLN A 140 -7.98 8.99 -16.79
CA GLN A 140 -6.69 8.36 -16.50
C GLN A 140 -5.52 9.13 -17.12
N GLU A 141 -5.67 9.65 -18.34
CA GLU A 141 -4.63 10.50 -18.94
C GLU A 141 -4.46 11.82 -18.18
N ARG A 142 -5.56 12.45 -17.72
CA ARG A 142 -5.47 13.63 -16.84
C ARG A 142 -4.75 13.29 -15.53
N ALA A 143 -5.03 12.14 -14.93
CA ALA A 143 -4.36 11.68 -13.71
C ALA A 143 -2.86 11.44 -13.92
N LYS A 144 -2.47 10.82 -15.03
CA LYS A 144 -1.05 10.63 -15.40
C LYS A 144 -0.34 11.96 -15.61
N HIS A 145 -0.99 12.93 -16.24
CA HIS A 145 -0.43 14.26 -16.43
C HIS A 145 -0.30 15.03 -15.12
N TRP A 146 -1.34 14.97 -14.27
CA TRP A 146 -1.33 15.61 -12.95
C TRP A 146 -0.24 15.04 -12.03
N CYS A 147 -0.11 13.72 -12.02
CA CYS A 147 0.90 12.96 -11.28
C CYS A 147 2.07 12.53 -12.18
N ALA A 148 2.61 13.44 -12.99
CA ALA A 148 3.63 13.12 -13.98
C ALA A 148 4.91 12.51 -13.39
N LEU A 149 5.37 12.97 -12.21
CA LEU A 149 6.57 12.43 -11.57
C LEU A 149 6.35 10.98 -11.14
N ASP A 150 5.23 10.71 -10.47
CA ASP A 150 4.82 9.35 -10.08
C ASP A 150 4.66 8.44 -11.30
N TRP A 151 4.14 8.97 -12.42
CA TRP A 151 4.02 8.22 -13.67
C TRP A 151 5.37 7.79 -14.23
N ARG A 152 6.34 8.70 -14.27
CA ARG A 152 7.71 8.39 -14.72
C ARG A 152 8.40 7.40 -13.77
N LEU A 153 8.20 7.57 -12.46
CA LEU A 153 8.67 6.65 -11.41
C LEU A 153 8.14 5.23 -11.64
N TYR A 154 6.82 5.09 -11.74
CA TYR A 154 6.16 3.80 -11.90
C TYR A 154 6.57 3.12 -13.22
N GLN A 155 6.62 3.85 -14.33
CA GLN A 155 7.04 3.28 -15.62
C GLN A 155 8.46 2.72 -15.57
N HIS A 156 9.39 3.46 -14.95
CA HIS A 156 10.77 3.03 -14.80
C HIS A 156 10.87 1.77 -13.93
N PHE A 157 10.33 1.83 -12.71
CA PHE A 157 10.49 0.74 -11.74
C PHE A 157 9.64 -0.49 -12.05
N ASN A 158 8.50 -0.36 -12.74
CA ASN A 158 7.79 -1.52 -13.26
C ASN A 158 8.64 -2.26 -14.31
N ARG A 159 9.30 -1.53 -15.22
CA ARG A 159 10.18 -2.13 -16.23
C ARG A 159 11.39 -2.82 -15.58
N THR A 160 12.07 -2.14 -14.64
CA THR A 160 13.25 -2.71 -13.98
C THR A 160 12.90 -3.87 -13.05
N PHE A 161 11.76 -3.81 -12.34
CA PHE A 161 11.21 -4.92 -11.56
C PHE A 161 11.08 -6.18 -12.42
N TRP A 162 10.40 -6.08 -13.56
CA TRP A 162 10.19 -7.22 -14.45
C TRP A 162 11.49 -7.73 -15.10
N ALA A 163 12.44 -6.84 -15.40
CA ALA A 163 13.77 -7.23 -15.87
C ALA A 163 14.51 -8.03 -14.79
N ARG A 164 14.49 -7.56 -13.54
CA ARG A 164 15.12 -8.26 -12.40
C ARG A 164 14.46 -9.61 -12.14
N LEU A 165 13.13 -9.67 -12.13
CA LEU A 165 12.39 -10.90 -11.91
C LEU A 165 12.73 -11.97 -12.96
N ARG A 166 12.85 -11.59 -14.24
CA ARG A 166 13.23 -12.50 -15.33
C ARG A 166 14.68 -12.97 -15.25
N ALA A 167 15.58 -12.16 -14.68
CA ALA A 167 16.96 -12.55 -14.44
C ALA A 167 17.06 -13.58 -13.29
N GLU A 168 16.20 -13.48 -12.28
CA GLU A 168 16.21 -14.35 -11.10
C GLU A 168 15.44 -15.66 -11.29
N LEU A 169 14.38 -15.63 -12.10
CA LEU A 169 13.43 -16.74 -12.22
C LEU A 169 12.99 -16.97 -13.66
N SER A 170 13.03 -18.24 -14.09
CA SER A 170 12.35 -18.65 -15.32
C SER A 170 10.83 -18.50 -15.17
N PRO A 171 10.09 -18.24 -16.27
CA PRO A 171 8.64 -18.09 -16.21
C PRO A 171 7.90 -19.28 -15.58
N ARG A 172 8.41 -20.52 -15.78
CA ARG A 172 7.85 -21.73 -15.16
C ARG A 172 8.04 -21.73 -13.65
N ARG A 173 9.24 -21.39 -13.16
CA ARG A 173 9.54 -21.32 -11.72
C ARG A 173 8.74 -20.21 -11.03
N LEU A 174 8.65 -19.04 -11.64
CA LEU A 174 7.84 -17.93 -11.12
C LEU A 174 6.37 -18.35 -10.91
N ARG A 175 5.74 -18.96 -11.91
CA ARG A 175 4.36 -19.44 -11.80
C ARG A 175 4.19 -20.46 -10.67
N SER A 176 5.14 -21.38 -10.52
CA SER A 176 5.11 -22.37 -9.45
C SER A 176 5.26 -21.74 -8.06
N GLU A 177 6.17 -20.78 -7.88
CA GLU A 177 6.35 -20.09 -6.59
C GLU A 177 5.14 -19.22 -6.22
N VAL A 178 4.55 -18.51 -7.20
CA VAL A 178 3.31 -17.74 -6.99
C VAL A 178 2.14 -18.66 -6.64
N ALA A 179 1.99 -19.81 -7.32
CA ALA A 179 0.95 -20.78 -7.01
C ALA A 179 1.09 -21.31 -5.58
N ARG A 180 2.31 -21.66 -5.16
CA ARG A 180 2.61 -22.12 -3.80
C ARG A 180 2.32 -21.04 -2.74
N LEU A 181 2.65 -19.78 -3.01
CA LEU A 181 2.31 -18.65 -2.14
C LEU A 181 0.80 -18.50 -1.96
N ARG A 182 0.05 -18.58 -3.07
CA ARG A 182 -1.43 -18.49 -3.06
C ARG A 182 -2.09 -19.68 -2.38
N GLU A 183 -1.54 -20.88 -2.56
CA GLU A 183 -1.99 -22.09 -1.86
C GLU A 183 -1.79 -21.96 -0.36
N ARG A 184 -0.59 -21.58 0.08
CA ARG A 184 -0.31 -21.37 1.51
C ARG A 184 -1.19 -20.29 2.13
N ARG A 185 -1.46 -19.20 1.40
CA ARG A 185 -2.41 -18.17 1.82
C ARG A 185 -3.83 -18.73 2.01
N ARG A 186 -4.28 -19.63 1.13
CA ARG A 186 -5.60 -20.28 1.23
C ARG A 186 -5.69 -21.23 2.42
N GLU A 187 -4.64 -22.02 2.68
CA GLU A 187 -4.56 -22.89 3.86
C GLU A 187 -4.69 -22.07 5.15
N LEU A 188 -3.90 -21.00 5.28
CA LEU A 188 -3.96 -20.12 6.45
C LEU A 188 -5.30 -19.40 6.54
N ALA A 189 -5.91 -19.01 5.42
CA ALA A 189 -7.25 -18.43 5.43
C ALA A 189 -8.30 -19.42 5.96
N ALA A 190 -8.25 -20.69 5.54
CA ALA A 190 -9.17 -21.73 6.00
C ALA A 190 -8.99 -22.08 7.50
N LEU A 191 -7.74 -22.00 7.98
CA LEU A 191 -7.40 -22.16 9.38
C LEU A 191 -7.90 -20.98 10.22
N CYS A 192 -7.56 -19.76 9.82
CA CYS A 192 -7.71 -18.56 10.64
C CYS A 192 -9.08 -17.89 10.55
N LEU A 193 -9.68 -17.82 9.36
CA LEU A 193 -10.80 -16.93 9.10
C LEU A 193 -12.13 -17.65 9.33
N GLN A 194 -13.07 -16.96 9.96
CA GLN A 194 -14.45 -17.44 10.07
C GLN A 194 -15.10 -17.50 8.68
N ASP A 195 -14.87 -16.47 7.86
CA ASP A 195 -15.30 -16.37 6.48
C ASP A 195 -14.12 -15.92 5.61
N SER A 196 -14.00 -16.49 4.41
CA SER A 196 -12.95 -16.07 3.46
C SER A 196 -13.20 -14.68 2.86
N GLU A 197 -14.45 -14.22 2.87
CA GLU A 197 -14.85 -12.90 2.38
C GLU A 197 -14.52 -11.80 3.39
N PRO A 198 -13.84 -10.72 2.96
CA PRO A 198 -13.59 -9.57 3.83
C PRO A 198 -14.90 -8.92 4.29
N LYS A 199 -14.91 -8.44 5.52
CA LYS A 199 -16.07 -7.89 6.23
C LYS A 199 -15.95 -6.38 6.37
N ASN A 200 -17.07 -5.68 6.28
CA ASN A 200 -17.10 -4.25 6.59
C ASN A 200 -17.03 -4.02 8.12
N LYS A 201 -16.88 -2.76 8.54
CA LYS A 201 -16.72 -2.41 9.96
C LYS A 201 -17.85 -2.95 10.86
N SER A 202 -19.11 -2.93 10.41
CA SER A 202 -20.25 -3.38 11.23
C SER A 202 -20.34 -4.91 11.35
N GLN A 203 -19.77 -5.64 10.40
CA GLN A 203 -19.69 -7.10 10.41
C GLN A 203 -18.51 -7.65 11.22
N ILE A 204 -17.54 -6.81 11.59
CA ILE A 204 -16.39 -7.22 12.40
C ILE A 204 -16.75 -7.17 13.89
N THR A 205 -16.74 -8.34 14.51
CA THR A 205 -17.19 -8.53 15.89
C THR A 205 -16.14 -8.10 16.91
N ASP A 206 -14.88 -8.48 16.71
CA ASP A 206 -13.77 -8.02 17.55
C ASP A 206 -13.40 -6.58 17.18
N PHE A 207 -13.71 -5.62 18.06
CA PHE A 207 -13.44 -4.21 17.82
C PHE A 207 -11.96 -3.92 17.58
N ARG A 208 -11.04 -4.72 18.16
CA ARG A 208 -9.59 -4.55 18.00
C ARG A 208 -9.13 -4.87 16.58
N LEU A 209 -9.91 -5.67 15.84
CA LEU A 209 -9.66 -6.02 14.44
C LEU A 209 -10.37 -5.09 13.45
N ARG A 210 -11.10 -4.07 13.92
CA ARG A 210 -11.74 -3.10 13.05
C ARG A 210 -10.70 -2.18 12.42
N PRO A 211 -10.60 -2.13 11.08
CA PRO A 211 -9.69 -1.21 10.42
C PRO A 211 -10.17 0.24 10.59
N TYR A 212 -9.21 1.15 10.62
CA TYR A 212 -9.49 2.59 10.63
C TYR A 212 -10.23 2.98 9.35
N GLN A 213 -11.24 3.84 9.51
CA GLN A 213 -12.03 4.35 8.40
C GLN A 213 -11.67 5.82 8.21
N SER A 214 -11.26 6.20 7.00
CA SER A 214 -10.83 7.57 6.69
C SER A 214 -11.54 8.13 5.48
N GLY A 215 -11.89 9.42 5.54
CA GLY A 215 -12.58 10.11 4.46
C GLY A 215 -13.87 9.39 4.04
N ARG A 216 -13.91 8.96 2.78
CA ARG A 216 -15.02 8.17 2.22
C ARG A 216 -14.64 6.72 1.95
N ALA A 217 -13.48 6.27 2.44
CA ALA A 217 -13.04 4.89 2.26
C ALA A 217 -13.80 3.98 3.23
N ASP A 218 -14.31 2.87 2.69
CA ASP A 218 -14.82 1.75 3.49
C ASP A 218 -13.79 0.61 3.44
N ILE A 219 -12.96 0.56 4.48
CA ILE A 219 -11.86 -0.40 4.62
C ILE A 219 -12.39 -1.69 5.24
N LEU A 220 -12.14 -2.79 4.57
CA LEU A 220 -12.56 -4.12 4.97
C LEU A 220 -11.52 -4.79 5.89
N GLY A 221 -12.00 -5.70 6.73
CA GLY A 221 -11.19 -6.55 7.61
C GLY A 221 -11.71 -7.97 7.64
N TYR A 222 -11.38 -8.73 8.69
CA TYR A 222 -11.75 -10.14 8.80
C TYR A 222 -12.15 -10.51 10.23
N ASN A 223 -13.03 -11.50 10.35
CA ASN A 223 -13.30 -12.19 11.62
C ASN A 223 -12.47 -13.47 11.70
N LEU A 224 -11.95 -13.75 12.89
CA LEU A 224 -11.25 -15.01 13.17
C LEU A 224 -12.24 -16.11 13.52
N LYS A 225 -11.90 -17.35 13.16
CA LYS A 225 -12.66 -18.54 13.52
C LYS A 225 -12.67 -18.71 15.05
N PRO A 226 -13.81 -19.07 15.68
CA PRO A 226 -13.86 -19.35 17.10
C PRO A 226 -13.16 -20.66 17.46
N GLY A 227 -12.71 -20.82 18.71
CA GLY A 227 -12.17 -22.07 19.22
C GLY A 227 -10.76 -22.45 18.74
N LEU A 228 -10.00 -21.49 18.19
CA LEU A 228 -8.58 -21.69 17.89
C LEU A 228 -7.78 -21.88 19.18
N ASP A 229 -6.83 -22.81 19.18
CA ASP A 229 -5.86 -22.93 20.26
C ASP A 229 -5.01 -21.66 20.38
N ASN A 230 -4.39 -21.44 21.55
CA ASN A 230 -3.67 -20.20 21.85
C ASN A 230 -2.56 -19.86 20.82
N GLN A 231 -1.82 -20.86 20.33
CA GLN A 231 -0.70 -20.62 19.41
C GLN A 231 -1.22 -20.26 18.01
N THR A 232 -2.23 -20.98 17.53
CA THR A 232 -2.88 -20.67 16.26
C THR A 232 -3.57 -19.31 16.31
N LEU A 233 -4.27 -19.00 17.40
CA LEU A 233 -4.95 -17.73 17.58
C LEU A 233 -3.97 -16.55 17.48
N GLN A 234 -2.82 -16.62 18.18
CA GLN A 234 -1.80 -15.58 18.13
C GLN A 234 -1.30 -15.37 16.69
N THR A 235 -0.99 -16.45 15.98
CA THR A 235 -0.53 -16.39 14.58
C THR A 235 -1.59 -15.73 13.69
N CYS A 236 -2.83 -16.21 13.77
CA CYS A 236 -3.95 -15.70 12.98
C CYS A 236 -4.25 -14.23 13.28
N GLN A 237 -4.21 -13.82 14.55
CA GLN A 237 -4.38 -12.42 14.96
C GLN A 237 -3.33 -11.51 14.31
N ARG A 238 -2.06 -11.93 14.28
CA ARG A 238 -1.00 -11.15 13.62
C ARG A 238 -1.23 -11.01 12.12
N MET A 239 -1.88 -11.96 11.47
CA MET A 239 -2.16 -11.91 10.02
C MET A 239 -3.36 -11.03 9.64
N VAL A 240 -4.33 -10.82 10.55
CA VAL A 240 -5.54 -10.02 10.27
C VAL A 240 -5.54 -8.62 10.89
N MET A 241 -4.58 -8.33 11.77
CA MET A 241 -4.49 -7.07 12.51
C MET A 241 -4.28 -5.86 11.56
N PRO A 242 -5.15 -4.83 11.60
CA PRO A 242 -5.03 -3.66 10.72
C PRO A 242 -3.79 -2.79 11.01
N GLU A 243 -3.43 -1.88 10.09
CA GLU A 243 -2.10 -1.26 10.10
C GLU A 243 -1.79 -0.44 11.34
N LEU A 244 -2.76 0.33 11.87
CA LEU A 244 -2.54 1.17 13.04
C LEU A 244 -2.32 0.34 14.30
N GLN A 245 -3.09 -0.74 14.46
CA GLN A 245 -2.94 -1.71 15.54
C GLN A 245 -1.62 -2.47 15.43
N TYR A 246 -1.24 -2.88 14.22
CA TYR A 246 0.02 -3.60 14.00
C TYR A 246 1.23 -2.71 14.28
N MET A 247 1.19 -1.45 13.84
CA MET A 247 2.22 -0.45 14.13
C MET A 247 2.34 -0.22 15.64
N ALA A 248 1.23 -0.02 16.35
CA ALA A 248 1.25 0.16 17.80
C ALA A 248 1.85 -1.05 18.52
N HIS A 249 1.51 -2.27 18.08
CA HIS A 249 2.11 -3.49 18.62
C HIS A 249 3.63 -3.54 18.38
N LEU A 250 4.08 -3.30 17.15
CA LEU A 250 5.52 -3.29 16.83
C LEU A 250 6.27 -2.20 17.61
N TYR A 251 5.66 -1.03 17.78
CA TYR A 251 6.24 0.06 18.55
C TYR A 251 6.48 -0.36 20.01
N THR A 252 5.51 -1.03 20.65
CA THR A 252 5.66 -1.52 22.02
C THR A 252 6.78 -2.56 22.14
N LEU A 253 6.94 -3.43 21.13
CA LEU A 253 8.06 -4.40 21.11
C LEU A 253 9.41 -3.72 20.92
N GLN A 254 9.47 -2.68 20.07
CA GLN A 254 10.70 -1.97 19.74
C GLN A 254 11.14 -1.01 20.85
N PHE A 255 10.19 -0.45 21.59
CA PHE A 255 10.44 0.56 22.63
C PHE A 255 9.71 0.19 23.93
N PRO A 256 10.13 -0.88 24.63
CA PRO A 256 9.43 -1.39 25.80
C PRO A 256 9.34 -0.39 26.96
N ASP A 257 10.30 0.54 27.04
CA ASP A 257 10.35 1.57 28.09
C ASP A 257 9.49 2.81 27.78
N LYS A 258 8.89 2.88 26.59
CA LYS A 258 8.05 4.00 26.17
C LYS A 258 6.57 3.66 26.35
N PRO A 259 5.70 4.65 26.61
CA PRO A 259 4.27 4.41 26.67
C PRO A 259 3.77 3.84 25.33
N PRO A 260 2.87 2.83 25.36
CA PRO A 260 2.25 2.29 24.15
C PRO A 260 1.57 3.38 23.33
N LYS A 261 1.49 3.18 22.01
CA LYS A 261 0.75 4.11 21.14
C LYS A 261 -0.74 4.04 21.43
N ASN A 262 -1.33 5.21 21.69
CA ASN A 262 -2.77 5.34 21.77
C ASN A 262 -3.39 5.28 20.35
N ILE A 263 -4.46 4.50 20.20
CA ILE A 263 -5.27 4.38 18.99
C ILE A 263 -6.67 4.91 19.29
N ALA A 264 -6.84 6.23 19.18
CA ALA A 264 -8.03 6.95 19.63
C ALA A 264 -9.37 6.41 19.10
N PHE A 265 -9.42 5.85 17.88
CA PHE A 265 -10.68 5.33 17.31
C PHE A 265 -11.10 3.96 17.89
N LEU A 266 -10.25 3.33 18.68
CA LEU A 266 -10.53 2.08 19.41
C LEU A 266 -10.82 2.32 20.89
N GLU A 267 -10.70 3.57 21.37
CA GLU A 267 -11.13 3.95 22.71
C GLU A 267 -12.67 3.99 22.73
N ALA A 268 -13.26 3.26 23.67
CA ALA A 268 -14.71 3.13 23.84
C ALA A 268 -15.32 4.36 24.52
#